data_AF-A0A4Q5LAX7-F1
#
_entry.id   AF-A0A4Q5LAX7-F1
#
_cell.length_a   1.000
_cell.length_b   1.000
_cell.length_c   1.000
_cell.angle_alpha   90.00
_cell.angle_beta   90.00
_cell.angle_gamma   90.00
#
_symmetry.space_group_name_H-M   'P 1'
#
loop_
_entity.id
_entity.type
_entity.pdbx_description
1 polymer ?
#
loop_
_entity_poly.entity_id
_entity_poly.type
_entity_poly.pdbx_seq_one_letter_code
_entity_poly.pdbx_strand_id
1 'polypeptide(L)'
;MAYSITQLATKADCDLVLVPLTQKRDQAANRRSNLAFQLQTFSDPAGRNAELSRLNRRIADAQADLPTLPEGKTKRDLENELATNTKRRNQLLNQSDAQGSDDRVLLEFEQATLIQAHDEAVSLIGQVESHKATLPA
;
A
#
# COMPACT_ATOMS: atom_id res chain seq x y z
N MET A 1 9.61 -24.91 4.70
CA MET A 1 10.15 -25.99 5.55
C MET A 1 8.99 -26.56 6.32
N ALA A 2 8.44 -27.68 5.85
CA ALA A 2 7.40 -28.39 6.58
C ALA A 2 8.10 -29.20 7.69
N TYR A 3 8.24 -28.62 8.88
CA TYR A 3 8.61 -29.40 10.05
C TYR A 3 7.40 -30.25 10.42
N SER A 4 7.55 -31.57 10.43
CA SER A 4 6.52 -32.42 11.01
C SER A 4 6.60 -32.27 12.51
N ILE A 5 5.61 -31.63 13.14
CA ILE A 5 5.58 -31.39 14.59
C ILE A 5 5.76 -32.70 15.37
N THR A 6 5.29 -33.82 14.81
CA THR A 6 5.46 -35.18 15.34
C THR A 6 6.92 -35.65 15.44
N GLN A 7 7.87 -34.98 14.79
CA GLN A 7 9.30 -35.28 14.88
C GLN A 7 10.01 -34.51 16.01
N LEU A 8 9.33 -33.57 16.67
CA LEU A 8 9.86 -32.84 17.83
C LEU A 8 9.68 -33.71 19.08
N ALA A 9 10.75 -34.40 19.49
CA ALA A 9 10.69 -35.37 20.57
C ALA A 9 10.90 -34.76 21.96
N THR A 10 11.60 -33.63 22.03
CA THR A 10 11.92 -32.96 23.29
C THR A 10 11.43 -31.52 23.34
N LYS A 11 11.30 -30.99 24.57
CA LYS A 11 11.02 -29.56 24.77
C LYS A 11 12.11 -28.67 24.18
N ALA A 12 13.36 -29.12 24.21
CA ALA A 12 14.49 -28.43 23.61
C ALA A 12 14.36 -28.35 22.08
N ASP A 13 13.92 -29.42 21.41
CA ASP A 13 13.66 -29.41 19.96
C ASP A 13 12.58 -28.40 19.59
N CYS A 14 11.52 -28.32 20.41
CA CYS A 14 10.46 -27.33 20.23
C CYS A 14 11.01 -25.91 20.37
N ASP A 15 11.84 -25.64 21.38
CA ASP A 15 12.44 -24.32 21.60
C ASP A 15 13.35 -23.89 20.44
N LEU A 16 14.12 -24.82 19.87
CA LEU A 16 14.94 -24.56 18.69
C LEU A 16 14.12 -24.19 17.46
N VAL A 17 12.91 -24.73 17.30
CA VAL A 17 12.00 -24.40 16.19
C VAL A 17 11.20 -23.13 16.46
N LEU A 18 10.86 -22.83 17.71
CA LEU A 18 10.14 -21.62 18.10
C LEU A 18 10.95 -20.35 17.80
N VAL A 19 12.27 -20.37 17.98
CA VAL A 19 13.14 -19.20 17.70
C VAL A 19 13.02 -18.70 16.25
N PRO A 20 13.30 -19.50 15.21
CA PRO A 20 13.19 -19.05 13.82
C PRO A 20 11.74 -18.75 13.40
N LEU A 21 10.73 -19.44 13.96
CA LEU A 21 9.33 -19.13 13.69
C LEU A 21 8.93 -17.76 14.25
N THR A 22 9.34 -17.45 15.47
CA THR A 22 9.11 -16.15 16.12
C THR A 22 9.78 -15.03 15.34
N GLN A 23 11.02 -15.24 14.91
CA GLN A 23 11.73 -14.28 14.05
C GLN A 23 10.98 -14.04 12.72
N LYS A 24 10.48 -15.09 12.07
CA LYS A 24 9.69 -14.96 10.84
C LYS A 24 8.40 -14.18 11.07
N ARG A 25 7.66 -14.48 12.15
CA ARG A 25 6.48 -13.73 12.55
C ARG A 25 6.80 -12.24 12.70
N ASP A 26 7.83 -11.91 13.46
CA ASP A 26 8.19 -10.53 13.78
C ASP A 26 8.69 -9.76 12.54
N GLN A 27 9.48 -10.41 11.68
CA GLN A 27 9.90 -9.85 10.39
C GLN A 27 8.71 -9.59 9.47
N ALA A 28 7.79 -10.54 9.34
CA ALA A 28 6.58 -10.37 8.55
C ALA A 28 5.69 -9.24 9.10
N ALA A 29 5.52 -9.16 10.43
CA ALA A 29 4.77 -8.10 11.08
C ALA A 29 5.39 -6.70 10.84
N ASN A 30 6.72 -6.58 11.00
CA ASN A 30 7.43 -5.33 10.76
C ASN A 30 7.34 -4.89 9.29
N ARG A 31 7.56 -5.82 8.35
CA ARG A 31 7.44 -5.52 6.91
C ARG A 31 6.01 -5.14 6.53
N ARG A 32 5.01 -5.83 7.10
CA ARG A 32 3.59 -5.51 6.91
C ARG A 32 3.27 -4.08 7.37
N SER A 33 3.75 -3.67 8.54
CA SER A 33 3.53 -2.31 9.06
C SER A 33 4.16 -1.24 8.16
N ASN A 34 5.38 -1.48 7.67
CA ASN A 34 6.04 -0.58 6.74
C ASN A 34 5.29 -0.46 5.40
N LEU A 35 4.81 -1.58 4.85
CA LEU A 35 4.01 -1.60 3.63
C LEU A 35 2.65 -0.92 3.83
N ALA A 36 2.00 -1.12 4.98
CA ALA A 36 0.75 -0.44 5.29
C ALA A 36 0.93 1.08 5.30
N PHE A 37 2.03 1.58 5.87
CA PHE A 37 2.37 3.01 5.84
C PHE A 37 2.64 3.50 4.40
N GLN A 38 3.38 2.72 3.61
CA GLN A 38 3.61 3.03 2.20
C GLN A 38 2.28 3.11 1.45
N LEU A 39 1.43 2.09 1.53
CA LEU A 39 0.11 2.03 0.90
C LEU A 39 -0.83 3.14 1.38
N GLN A 40 -0.79 3.54 2.66
CA GLN A 40 -1.56 4.67 3.16
C GLN A 40 -1.12 6.00 2.51
N THR A 41 0.15 6.09 2.10
CA THR A 41 0.71 7.26 1.42
C THR A 41 0.39 7.28 -0.07
N PHE A 42 -0.06 6.15 -0.64
CA PHE A 42 -0.60 6.09 -2.00
C PHE A 42 -2.02 6.66 -2.04
N SER A 43 -2.22 7.80 -2.71
CA SER A 43 -3.57 8.26 -3.03
C SER A 43 -4.21 7.32 -4.06
N ASP A 44 -5.52 7.10 -3.99
CA ASP A 44 -6.29 6.24 -4.90
C ASP A 44 -6.01 6.57 -6.39
N PRO A 45 -5.35 5.67 -7.17
CA PRO A 45 -5.07 5.90 -8.57
C PRO A 45 -6.33 6.10 -9.43
N ALA A 46 -7.43 5.42 -9.09
CA ALA A 46 -8.69 5.55 -9.83
C ALA A 46 -9.30 6.95 -9.62
N GLY A 47 -9.39 7.39 -8.35
CA GLY A 47 -9.81 8.74 -8.01
C GLY A 47 -8.91 9.82 -8.63
N ARG A 48 -7.59 9.58 -8.68
CA ARG A 48 -6.62 10.48 -9.32
C ARG A 48 -6.87 10.62 -10.83
N ASN A 49 -7.06 9.51 -11.54
CA ASN A 49 -7.33 9.50 -12.98
C ASN A 49 -8.68 10.14 -13.34
N ALA A 50 -9.70 9.93 -12.50
CA ALA A 50 -10.99 10.60 -12.64
C ALA A 50 -10.86 12.12 -12.50
N GLU A 51 -10.11 12.60 -11.50
CA GLU A 51 -9.87 14.02 -11.29
C GLU A 51 -9.00 14.62 -12.41
N LEU A 52 -7.97 13.92 -12.89
CA LEU A 52 -7.19 14.34 -14.06
C LEU A 52 -8.06 14.54 -15.30
N SER A 53 -8.99 13.62 -15.55
CA SER A 53 -9.95 13.70 -16.66
C SER A 53 -10.87 14.93 -16.54
N ARG A 54 -11.37 15.20 -15.33
CA ARG A 54 -12.19 16.38 -15.03
C ARG A 54 -11.41 17.68 -15.20
N LEU A 55 -10.18 17.75 -14.70
CA LEU A 55 -9.31 18.91 -14.83
C LEU A 55 -8.95 19.19 -16.28
N ASN A 56 -8.63 18.15 -17.07
CA ASN A 56 -8.34 18.30 -18.50
C ASN A 56 -9.53 18.89 -19.26
N ARG A 57 -10.76 18.45 -18.96
CA ARG A 57 -11.97 19.04 -19.56
C ARG A 57 -12.13 20.52 -19.20
N ARG A 58 -12.05 20.86 -17.90
CA ARG A 58 -12.16 22.25 -17.43
C ARG A 58 -11.09 23.17 -18.02
N ILE A 59 -9.86 22.67 -18.16
CA ILE A 59 -8.77 23.40 -18.78
C ILE A 59 -9.07 23.64 -20.27
N ALA A 60 -9.52 22.61 -20.99
CA ALA A 60 -9.87 22.74 -22.40
C ALA A 60 -11.02 23.72 -22.62
N ASP A 61 -12.08 23.63 -21.79
CA ASP A 61 -13.23 24.56 -21.84
C ASP A 61 -12.77 25.99 -21.57
N ALA A 62 -12.00 26.22 -20.49
CA ALA A 62 -11.48 27.55 -20.16
C ALA A 62 -10.56 28.13 -21.26
N GLN A 63 -9.73 27.28 -21.89
CA GLN A 63 -8.87 27.69 -23.00
C GLN A 63 -9.67 28.05 -24.26
N ALA A 64 -10.81 27.40 -24.49
CA ALA A 64 -11.70 27.72 -25.60
C ALA A 64 -12.50 29.01 -25.37
N ASP A 65 -12.90 29.27 -24.11
CA ASP A 65 -13.73 30.42 -23.75
C ASP A 65 -12.92 31.72 -23.60
N LEU A 66 -11.69 31.65 -23.08
CA LEU A 66 -10.85 32.83 -22.80
C LEU A 66 -10.69 33.83 -23.97
N PRO A 67 -10.49 33.38 -25.23
CA PRO A 67 -10.39 34.29 -26.38
C PRO A 67 -11.70 35.00 -26.72
N THR A 68 -12.85 34.45 -26.30
CA THR A 68 -14.18 35.00 -26.59
C THR A 68 -14.62 36.05 -25.57
N LEU A 69 -13.95 36.11 -24.42
CA LEU A 69 -14.31 37.02 -23.34
C LEU A 69 -13.65 38.41 -23.51
N PRO A 70 -14.41 39.50 -23.33
CA PRO A 70 -13.83 40.83 -23.28
C PRO A 70 -12.96 40.99 -22.04
N GLU A 71 -12.02 41.94 -22.10
CA GLU A 71 -11.20 42.31 -20.94
C GLU A 71 -12.08 42.74 -19.76
N GLY A 72 -11.83 42.19 -18.58
CA GLY A 72 -12.68 42.43 -17.42
C GLY A 72 -12.45 41.47 -16.27
N LYS A 73 -13.33 41.56 -15.27
CA LYS A 73 -13.27 40.68 -14.09
C LYS A 73 -13.52 39.21 -14.46
N THR A 74 -14.50 38.93 -15.30
CA THR A 74 -14.86 37.57 -15.72
C THR A 74 -13.71 36.85 -16.43
N LYS A 75 -13.00 37.54 -17.33
CA LYS A 75 -11.83 37.00 -17.99
C LYS A 75 -10.71 36.68 -16.99
N ARG A 76 -10.42 37.61 -16.09
CA ARG A 76 -9.42 37.41 -15.00
C ARG A 76 -9.79 36.27 -14.06
N ASP A 77 -11.06 36.11 -13.72
CA ASP A 77 -11.53 35.01 -12.87
C ASP A 77 -11.31 33.66 -13.59
N LEU A 78 -11.59 33.58 -14.89
CA LEU A 78 -11.35 32.38 -15.71
C LEU A 78 -9.85 32.08 -15.89
N GLU A 79 -9.00 33.12 -16.06
CA GLU A 79 -7.53 32.97 -16.09
C GLU A 79 -6.99 32.39 -14.77
N ASN A 80 -7.51 32.87 -13.64
CA ASN A 80 -7.15 32.36 -12.31
C ASN A 80 -7.61 30.91 -12.10
N GLU A 81 -8.81 30.57 -12.56
CA GLU A 81 -9.32 29.20 -12.54
C GLU A 81 -8.46 28.27 -13.41
N LEU A 82 -8.11 28.69 -14.62
CA LEU A 82 -7.22 27.96 -15.52
C LEU A 82 -5.85 27.70 -14.88
N ALA A 83 -5.25 28.72 -14.26
CA ALA A 83 -3.97 28.59 -13.57
C ALA A 83 -4.05 27.61 -12.39
N THR A 84 -5.13 27.70 -11.59
CA THR A 84 -5.37 26.80 -10.45
C THR A 84 -5.57 25.36 -10.89
N ASN A 85 -6.43 25.13 -11.87
CA ASN A 85 -6.70 23.80 -12.42
C ASN A 85 -5.45 23.19 -13.05
N THR A 86 -4.65 23.98 -13.77
CA THR A 86 -3.38 23.53 -14.37
C THR A 86 -2.37 23.14 -13.30
N LYS A 87 -2.21 23.96 -12.25
CA LYS A 87 -1.34 23.65 -11.11
C LYS A 87 -1.76 22.35 -10.44
N ARG A 88 -3.06 22.16 -10.19
CA ARG A 88 -3.59 20.93 -9.59
C ARG A 88 -3.36 19.71 -10.48
N ARG A 89 -3.60 19.83 -11.80
CA ARG A 89 -3.32 18.75 -12.76
C ARG A 89 -1.86 18.33 -12.71
N ASN A 90 -0.93 19.28 -12.77
CA ASN A 90 0.50 18.99 -12.73
C ASN A 90 0.94 18.34 -11.40
N GLN A 91 0.34 18.73 -10.28
CA GLN A 91 0.57 18.05 -8.99
C GLN A 91 0.15 16.59 -9.03
N LEU A 92 -1.03 16.28 -9.59
CA LEU A 92 -1.52 14.91 -9.70
C LEU A 92 -0.69 14.08 -10.69
N LEU A 93 -0.20 14.68 -11.78
CA LEU A 93 0.74 14.03 -12.71
C LEU A 93 2.06 13.70 -12.03
N ASN A 94 2.66 14.66 -11.32
CA ASN A 94 3.90 14.41 -10.57
C ASN A 94 3.72 13.34 -9.49
N GLN A 95 2.56 13.29 -8.83
CA GLN A 95 2.24 12.20 -7.90
C GLN A 95 2.09 10.86 -8.63
N SER A 96 1.53 10.86 -9.85
CA SER A 96 1.44 9.67 -10.69
C SER A 96 2.83 9.15 -11.07
N ASP A 97 3.70 10.03 -11.56
CA ASP A 97 5.04 9.66 -11.99
C ASP A 97 5.92 9.21 -10.82
N ALA A 98 5.74 9.80 -9.64
CA ALA A 98 6.50 9.44 -8.45
C ALA A 98 6.03 8.15 -7.76
N GLN A 99 4.77 7.75 -7.94
CA GLN A 99 4.18 6.64 -7.19
C GLN A 99 3.85 5.42 -8.07
N GLY A 100 3.52 5.59 -9.36
CA GLY A 100 3.15 4.49 -10.26
C GLY A 100 1.83 3.79 -9.87
N SER A 101 1.02 3.35 -10.85
CA SER A 101 -0.14 2.48 -10.54
C SER A 101 0.29 1.05 -10.23
N ASP A 102 1.30 0.57 -10.95
CA ASP A 102 1.73 -0.84 -10.91
C ASP A 102 2.44 -1.15 -9.59
N ASP A 103 3.15 -0.16 -9.03
CA ASP A 103 3.80 -0.28 -7.72
C ASP A 103 2.77 -0.46 -6.61
N ARG A 104 1.60 0.20 -6.67
CA ARG A 104 0.56 0.02 -5.65
C ARG A 104 0.03 -1.41 -5.63
N VAL A 105 -0.32 -1.96 -6.79
CA VAL A 105 -0.84 -3.33 -6.90
C VAL A 105 0.20 -4.34 -6.45
N LEU A 106 1.48 -4.11 -6.79
CA LEU A 106 2.59 -4.94 -6.32
C LEU A 106 2.73 -4.88 -4.79
N LEU A 107 2.62 -3.70 -4.19
CA LEU A 107 2.70 -3.51 -2.74
C LEU A 107 1.49 -4.14 -2.01
N GLU A 108 0.29 -4.06 -2.59
CA GLU A 108 -0.92 -4.73 -2.08
C GLU A 108 -0.74 -6.25 -2.12
N PHE A 109 -0.19 -6.79 -3.21
CA PHE A 109 0.14 -8.22 -3.32
C PHE A 109 1.23 -8.65 -2.32
N GLU A 110 2.28 -7.85 -2.14
CA GLU A 110 3.33 -8.11 -1.15
C GLU A 110 2.73 -8.10 0.27
N GLN A 111 1.87 -7.13 0.59
CA GLN A 111 1.18 -7.05 1.87
C GLN A 111 0.32 -8.29 2.13
N ALA A 112 -0.44 -8.75 1.14
CA ALA A 112 -1.24 -9.97 1.26
C ALA A 112 -0.37 -11.21 1.52
N THR A 113 0.76 -11.33 0.82
CA THR A 113 1.73 -12.42 1.02
C THR A 113 2.32 -12.41 2.44
N LEU A 114 2.63 -11.23 2.97
CA LEU A 114 3.17 -11.08 4.33
C LEU A 114 2.13 -11.35 5.42
N ILE A 115 0.86 -11.01 5.19
CA ILE A 115 -0.24 -11.40 6.07
C ILE A 115 -0.29 -12.93 6.15
N GLN A 116 -0.28 -13.61 5.01
CA GLN A 116 -0.30 -15.07 4.97
C GLN A 116 0.91 -15.68 5.69
N ALA A 117 2.12 -15.18 5.44
CA ALA A 117 3.34 -15.67 6.09
C ALA A 117 3.33 -15.44 7.61
N HIS A 118 2.81 -14.30 8.06
CA HIS A 118 2.64 -14.00 9.48
C HIS A 118 1.66 -14.98 10.13
N ASP A 119 0.49 -15.18 9.52
CA ASP A 119 -0.56 -16.03 10.09
C ASP A 119 -0.16 -17.51 10.11
N GLU A 120 0.58 -17.96 9.09
CA GLU A 120 1.21 -19.28 9.07
C GLU A 120 2.22 -19.44 10.23
N ALA A 121 3.09 -18.45 10.44
CA ALA A 121 4.06 -18.48 11.54
C ALA A 121 3.38 -18.49 12.91
N VAL A 122 2.34 -17.68 13.12
CA VAL A 122 1.54 -17.67 14.36
C VAL A 122 0.88 -19.02 14.60
N SER A 123 0.27 -19.61 13.56
CA SER A 123 -0.36 -20.92 13.64
C SER A 123 0.65 -22.01 14.03
N LEU A 124 1.81 -22.06 13.37
CA LEU A 124 2.87 -23.03 13.66
C LEU A 124 3.44 -22.86 15.07
N ILE A 125 3.64 -21.62 15.54
CA ILE A 125 4.05 -21.34 16.91
C ILE A 125 3.05 -21.95 17.89
N GLY A 126 1.75 -21.67 17.72
CA GLY A 126 0.71 -22.21 18.59
C GLY A 126 0.66 -23.75 18.59
N GLN A 127 0.88 -24.39 17.44
CA GLN A 127 0.94 -25.85 17.36
C GLN A 127 2.18 -26.43 18.05
N VAL A 128 3.36 -25.79 17.89
CA VAL A 128 4.60 -26.23 18.55
C VAL A 128 4.52 -26.03 20.07
N GLU A 129 3.95 -24.91 20.54
CA GLU A 129 3.73 -24.68 21.98
C GLU A 129 2.74 -25.69 22.57
N SER A 130 1.66 -25.99 21.85
CA SER A 130 0.70 -27.02 22.26
C SER A 130 1.35 -28.41 22.34
N HIS A 131 2.16 -28.76 21.35
CA HIS A 131 2.90 -30.03 21.34
C HIS A 131 3.93 -30.09 22.47
N LYS A 132 4.70 -29.02 22.68
CA LYS A 132 5.69 -28.89 23.78
C LYS A 132 5.06 -29.14 25.15
N ALA A 133 3.82 -28.72 25.36
CA ALA A 133 3.09 -28.95 26.61
C ALA A 133 2.75 -30.42 26.87
N THR A 134 2.69 -31.25 25.81
CA THR A 134 2.43 -32.70 25.92
C THR A 134 3.69 -33.52 26.14
N LEU A 135 4.88 -32.94 25.91
CA LEU A 135 6.14 -33.65 26.05
C LEU A 135 6.57 -33.76 27.53
N PRO A 136 7.23 -34.87 27.91
CA PRO A 136 7.80 -35.02 29.23
C PRO A 136 8.82 -33.90 29.53
N ALA A 137 8.99 -33.61 30.82
CA ALA A 137 9.89 -32.56 31.30
C ALA A 137 11.35 -32.80 30.91
#